data_AF-J8FPW4-F1
#
_entry.id   AF-J8FPW4-F1
#
_cell.length_a   1.000
_cell.length_b   1.000
_cell.length_c   1.000
_cell.angle_alpha   90.00
_cell.angle_beta   90.00
_cell.angle_gamma   90.00
#
_symmetry.space_group_name_H-M   'P 1'
#
loop_
_entity.id
_entity.type
_entity.pdbx_description
1 polymer ?
#
loop_
_entity_poly.entity_id
_entity_poly.type
_entity_poly.pdbx_seq_one_letter_code
_entity_poly.pdbx_strand_id
1 'polypeptide(L)'
;MRKMDLFMKVLKEQSRFYQYSTDFWENTGVSLGEIFSDFNPIRTTALIIKSELQWVRCKELINLFLTDEIGEEELEYRMLGVDTTLAEEISLEQVSAAIKELSKIREDLQLRISELDDNGVYFRDLNEEQLLVDLLEELRFFSNKKTSSFTEPHKIKIP
;
A
#
# COMPACT_ATOMS: atom_id res chain seq x y z
N MET A 1 7.59 -12.70 2.42
CA MET A 1 7.34 -11.38 1.82
C MET A 1 8.13 -10.41 2.66
N ARG A 2 9.09 -9.74 2.04
CA ARG A 2 9.87 -8.69 2.69
C ARG A 2 8.96 -7.48 2.92
N LYS A 3 9.27 -6.68 3.95
CA LYS A 3 8.58 -5.40 4.17
C LYS A 3 8.67 -4.51 2.93
N MET A 4 9.78 -4.58 2.20
CA MET A 4 9.98 -3.87 0.95
C MET A 4 9.00 -4.27 -0.15
N ASP A 5 8.70 -5.57 -0.28
CA ASP A 5 7.74 -6.05 -1.28
C ASP A 5 6.34 -5.48 -1.00
N LEU A 6 5.95 -5.39 0.28
CA LEU A 6 4.70 -4.76 0.69
C LEU A 6 4.72 -3.25 0.44
N PHE A 7 5.82 -2.57 0.76
CA PHE A 7 6.00 -1.15 0.48
C PHE A 7 5.79 -0.84 -1.01
N MET A 8 6.47 -1.57 -1.88
CA MET A 8 6.39 -1.35 -3.34
C MET A 8 4.98 -1.58 -3.86
N LYS A 9 4.24 -2.57 -3.33
CA LYS A 9 2.85 -2.81 -3.71
C LYS A 9 1.92 -1.69 -3.28
N VAL A 10 2.02 -1.24 -2.03
CA VAL A 10 1.25 -0.10 -1.53
C VAL A 10 1.57 1.15 -2.36
N LEU A 11 2.84 1.41 -2.63
CA LEU A 11 3.29 2.56 -3.42
C LEU A 11 2.71 2.55 -4.84
N LYS A 12 2.69 1.39 -5.52
CA LYS A 12 2.13 1.26 -6.88
C LYS A 12 0.63 1.53 -6.93
N GLU A 13 -0.15 0.97 -6.00
CA GLU A 13 -1.60 1.24 -5.93
C GLU A 13 -1.87 2.72 -5.66
N GLN A 14 -1.07 3.33 -4.79
CA GLN A 14 -1.17 4.76 -4.46
C GLN A 14 -0.75 5.65 -5.64
N SER A 15 0.29 5.26 -6.38
CA SER A 15 0.76 5.96 -7.59
C SER A 15 -0.33 6.04 -8.65
N ARG A 16 -1.09 4.94 -8.85
CA ARG A 16 -2.23 4.92 -9.78
C ARG A 16 -3.31 5.92 -9.38
N PHE A 17 -3.65 5.96 -8.08
CA PHE A 17 -4.59 6.94 -7.56
C PHE A 17 -4.07 8.39 -7.72
N TYR A 18 -2.79 8.62 -7.49
CA TYR A 18 -2.17 9.94 -7.64
C TYR A 18 -2.16 10.43 -9.09
N GLN A 19 -1.82 9.55 -10.04
CA GLN A 19 -1.88 9.85 -11.48
C GLN A 19 -3.31 10.21 -11.89
N TYR A 20 -4.28 9.38 -11.52
CA TYR A 20 -5.70 9.67 -11.77
C TYR A 20 -6.12 11.00 -11.13
N SER A 21 -5.69 11.28 -9.90
CA SER A 21 -6.00 12.53 -9.20
C SER A 21 -5.46 13.75 -9.93
N THR A 22 -4.28 13.63 -10.53
CA THR A 22 -3.65 14.70 -11.32
C THR A 22 -4.44 14.94 -12.60
N ASP A 23 -4.76 13.87 -13.35
CA ASP A 23 -5.57 13.96 -14.57
C ASP A 23 -6.96 14.54 -14.28
N PHE A 24 -7.58 14.13 -13.17
CA PHE A 24 -8.88 14.64 -12.74
C PHE A 24 -8.83 16.13 -12.38
N TRP A 25 -7.79 16.56 -11.66
CA TRP A 25 -7.57 17.97 -11.33
C TRP A 25 -7.36 18.82 -12.59
N GLU A 26 -6.56 18.36 -13.55
CA GLU A 26 -6.34 19.08 -14.81
C GLU A 26 -7.64 19.28 -15.61
N ASN A 27 -8.58 18.34 -15.52
CA ASN A 27 -9.84 18.39 -16.25
C ASN A 27 -10.97 19.13 -15.51
N THR A 28 -10.97 19.13 -14.18
CA THR A 28 -12.12 19.61 -13.36
C THR A 28 -11.77 20.75 -12.40
N GLY A 29 -10.47 20.98 -12.14
CA GLY A 29 -9.99 21.89 -11.11
C GLY A 29 -10.14 21.38 -9.68
N VAL A 30 -10.67 20.17 -9.47
CA VAL A 30 -10.86 19.57 -8.14
C VAL A 30 -9.65 18.72 -7.76
N SER A 31 -9.02 19.04 -6.62
CA SER A 31 -7.85 18.31 -6.13
C SER A 31 -8.25 17.13 -5.26
N LEU A 32 -8.26 15.91 -5.83
CA LEU A 32 -8.48 14.69 -5.05
C LEU A 32 -7.37 14.50 -4.01
N GLY A 33 -6.14 14.94 -4.26
CA GLY A 33 -5.06 14.87 -3.27
C GLY A 33 -5.35 15.68 -2.01
N GLU A 34 -6.13 16.77 -2.10
CA GLU A 34 -6.60 17.53 -0.94
C GLU A 34 -7.76 16.82 -0.24
N ILE A 35 -8.74 16.33 -1.01
CA ILE A 35 -9.91 15.60 -0.49
C ILE A 35 -9.50 14.28 0.20
N PHE A 36 -8.47 13.62 -0.33
CA PHE A 36 -7.93 12.33 0.13
C PHE A 36 -6.51 12.46 0.65
N SER A 37 -6.22 13.53 1.40
CA SER A 37 -4.87 13.80 1.94
C SER A 37 -4.29 12.70 2.84
N ASP A 38 -5.16 11.87 3.45
CA ASP A 38 -4.76 10.70 4.23
C ASP A 38 -4.27 9.52 3.37
N PHE A 39 -4.61 9.51 2.09
CA PHE A 39 -4.11 8.56 1.10
C PHE A 39 -2.71 8.96 0.62
N ASN A 40 -1.78 9.07 1.59
CA ASN A 40 -0.39 9.40 1.35
C ASN A 40 0.45 8.11 1.38
N PRO A 41 1.10 7.71 0.26
CA PRO A 41 1.79 6.43 0.15
C PRO A 41 2.83 6.19 1.25
N ILE A 42 3.55 7.23 1.66
CA ILE A 42 4.61 7.13 2.67
C ILE A 42 4.02 6.98 4.06
N ARG A 43 3.02 7.78 4.39
CA ARG A 43 2.36 7.75 5.70
C ARG A 43 1.67 6.41 5.91
N THR A 44 0.92 5.95 4.90
CA THR A 44 0.27 4.65 4.87
C THR A 44 1.28 3.52 5.02
N THR A 45 2.39 3.57 4.28
CA THR A 45 3.48 2.60 4.42
C THR A 45 4.05 2.57 5.83
N ALA A 46 4.50 3.71 6.36
CA ALA A 46 5.18 3.77 7.65
C ALA A 46 4.32 3.18 8.77
N LEU A 47 3.01 3.42 8.73
CA LEU A 47 2.03 2.83 9.65
C LEU A 47 1.90 1.31 9.49
N ILE A 48 1.90 0.81 8.24
CA ILE A 48 1.73 -0.60 7.92
C ILE A 48 2.96 -1.45 8.30
N ILE A 49 4.16 -1.05 7.86
CA ILE A 49 5.38 -1.84 8.04
C ILE A 49 6.14 -1.49 9.33
N LYS A 50 5.68 -0.48 10.09
CA LYS A 50 6.34 0.06 11.30
C LYS A 50 7.83 0.36 11.08
N SER A 51 8.12 1.01 9.96
CA SER A 51 9.48 1.33 9.52
C SER A 51 9.84 2.77 9.94
N GLU A 52 11.08 2.98 10.37
CA GLU A 52 11.61 4.28 10.81
C GLU A 52 12.17 5.08 9.62
N LEU A 53 11.38 5.12 8.54
CA LEU A 53 11.75 5.82 7.31
C LEU A 53 12.07 7.29 7.56
N GLN A 54 13.25 7.73 7.12
CA GLN A 54 13.57 9.16 7.07
C GLN A 54 12.68 9.84 6.03
N TRP A 55 11.65 10.55 6.52
CA TRP A 55 10.61 11.17 5.69
C TRP A 55 11.14 11.97 4.50
N VAL A 56 12.11 12.86 4.75
CA VAL A 56 12.66 13.75 3.70
C VAL A 56 13.27 12.94 2.56
N ARG A 57 14.14 11.97 2.88
CA ARG A 57 14.83 11.15 1.89
C ARG A 57 13.87 10.19 1.16
N CYS A 58 12.92 9.60 1.87
CA CYS A 58 11.92 8.72 1.27
C CYS A 58 11.01 9.48 0.30
N LYS A 59 10.60 10.70 0.68
CA LYS A 59 9.78 11.56 -0.18
C LYS A 59 10.50 11.91 -1.47
N GLU A 60 11.79 12.25 -1.40
CA GLU A 60 12.60 12.51 -2.59
C GLU A 60 12.66 11.28 -3.51
N LEU A 61 12.95 10.09 -2.96
CA LEU A 61 13.02 8.86 -3.75
C LEU A 61 11.69 8.48 -4.39
N ILE A 62 10.58 8.64 -3.66
CA ILE A 62 9.24 8.38 -4.21
C ILE A 62 8.89 9.38 -5.28
N ASN A 63 9.22 10.67 -5.09
CA ASN A 63 8.98 11.66 -6.14
C ASN A 63 9.74 11.32 -7.42
N LEU A 64 11.02 10.92 -7.32
CA LEU A 64 11.81 10.48 -8.47
C LEU A 64 11.19 9.25 -9.16
N PHE A 65 10.59 8.34 -8.39
CA PHE A 65 9.89 7.19 -8.96
C PHE A 65 8.58 7.60 -9.65
N LEU A 66 7.81 8.51 -9.04
CA LEU A 66 6.55 9.01 -9.61
C LEU A 66 6.77 9.87 -10.86
N THR A 67 7.93 10.50 -11.02
CA THR A 67 8.33 11.25 -12.22
C THR A 67 9.06 10.39 -13.26
N ASP A 68 9.08 9.06 -13.08
CA ASP A 68 9.78 8.10 -13.93
C ASP A 68 11.30 8.37 -14.08
N GLU A 69 11.90 9.15 -13.17
CA GLU A 69 13.33 9.45 -13.17
C GLU A 69 14.18 8.26 -12.67
N ILE A 70 13.59 7.40 -11.84
CA ILE A 70 14.20 6.13 -11.41
C ILE A 70 13.23 4.97 -11.57
N GLY A 71 13.77 3.79 -11.90
CA GLY A 71 13.00 2.56 -11.98
C GLY A 71 12.79 1.88 -10.62
N GLU A 72 11.98 0.82 -10.61
CA GLU A 72 11.65 0.02 -9.42
C GLU A 72 12.89 -0.56 -8.72
N GLU A 73 13.83 -1.15 -9.47
CA GLU A 73 15.05 -1.74 -8.90
C GLU A 73 15.93 -0.68 -8.21
N GLU A 74 16.03 0.51 -8.80
CA GLU A 74 16.82 1.60 -8.25
C GLU A 74 16.14 2.23 -7.03
N LEU A 75 14.81 2.42 -7.09
CA LEU A 75 14.03 2.80 -5.92
C LEU A 75 14.24 1.79 -4.79
N GLU A 76 14.18 0.49 -5.10
CA GLU A 76 14.36 -0.56 -4.10
C GLU A 76 15.73 -0.45 -3.43
N TYR A 77 16.78 -0.41 -4.23
CA TYR A 77 18.15 -0.29 -3.75
C TYR A 77 18.36 0.95 -2.87
N ARG A 78 17.87 2.12 -3.32
CA ARG A 78 18.06 3.38 -2.58
C ARG A 78 17.24 3.41 -1.29
N MET A 79 16.01 2.87 -1.29
CA MET A 79 15.17 2.78 -0.10
C MET A 79 15.79 1.85 0.96
N LEU A 80 16.40 0.74 0.56
CA LEU A 80 17.16 -0.13 1.47
C LEU A 80 18.38 0.57 2.08
N GLY A 81 18.95 1.55 1.37
CA GLY A 81 19.98 2.44 1.90
C GLY A 81 19.45 3.46 2.93
N VAL A 82 18.14 3.75 2.92
CA VAL A 82 17.49 4.63 3.90
C VAL A 82 17.08 3.87 5.15
N ASP A 83 16.45 2.69 4.98
CA ASP A 83 16.05 1.82 6.09
C ASP A 83 16.29 0.35 5.72
N THR A 84 17.28 -0.25 6.37
CA THR A 84 17.66 -1.65 6.14
C THR A 84 16.62 -2.63 6.66
N THR A 85 15.74 -2.23 7.58
CA THR A 85 14.68 -3.10 8.11
C THR A 85 13.66 -3.48 7.04
N LEU A 86 13.60 -2.73 5.93
CA LEU A 86 12.79 -3.06 4.75
C LEU A 86 13.17 -4.41 4.12
N ALA A 87 14.42 -4.84 4.27
CA ALA A 87 14.88 -6.15 3.79
C ALA A 87 14.31 -7.32 4.61
N GLU A 88 13.83 -7.05 5.83
CA GLU A 88 13.33 -8.09 6.74
C GLU A 88 12.00 -8.67 6.25
N GLU A 89 11.77 -9.94 6.60
CA GLU A 89 10.47 -10.57 6.43
C GLU A 89 9.42 -9.90 7.32
N ILE A 90 8.22 -9.72 6.78
CA ILE A 90 7.09 -9.21 7.56
C ILE A 90 6.55 -10.29 8.51
N SER A 91 6.34 -9.92 9.78
CA SER A 91 5.74 -10.80 10.79
C SER A 91 4.24 -11.00 10.53
N LEU A 92 3.65 -12.06 11.09
CA LEU A 92 2.21 -12.30 10.96
C LEU A 92 1.38 -11.19 11.64
N GLU A 93 1.85 -10.69 12.78
CA GLU A 93 1.23 -9.57 13.49
C GLU A 93 1.28 -8.29 12.65
N GLN A 94 2.40 -8.05 11.95
CA GLN A 94 2.53 -6.92 11.03
C GLN A 94 1.63 -7.08 9.80
N VAL A 95 1.50 -8.27 9.23
CA VAL A 95 0.55 -8.54 8.14
C VAL A 95 -0.89 -8.32 8.59
N SER A 96 -1.27 -8.79 9.78
CA SER A 96 -2.61 -8.59 10.33
C SER A 96 -2.91 -7.10 10.56
N ALA A 97 -1.95 -6.35 11.10
CA ALA A 97 -2.04 -4.90 11.21
C ALA A 97 -2.15 -4.22 9.85
N ALA A 98 -1.36 -4.64 8.86
CA ALA A 98 -1.40 -4.15 7.49
C ALA A 98 -2.80 -4.31 6.87
N ILE A 99 -3.37 -5.52 6.96
CA ILE A 99 -4.71 -5.83 6.44
C ILE A 99 -5.74 -4.91 7.11
N LYS A 100 -5.67 -4.72 8.43
CA LYS A 100 -6.62 -3.87 9.16
C LYS A 100 -6.54 -2.41 8.71
N GLU A 101 -5.34 -1.83 8.64
CA GLU A 101 -5.18 -0.43 8.23
C GLU A 101 -5.54 -0.22 6.75
N LEU A 102 -5.11 -1.12 5.85
CA LEU A 102 -5.49 -1.04 4.44
C LEU A 102 -7.01 -1.20 4.24
N SER A 103 -7.68 -2.02 5.05
CA SER A 103 -9.15 -2.15 4.97
C SER A 103 -9.85 -0.86 5.40
N LYS A 104 -9.39 -0.20 6.48
CA LYS A 104 -9.94 1.10 6.90
C LYS A 104 -9.75 2.18 5.83
N ILE A 105 -8.56 2.24 5.24
CA ILE A 105 -8.26 3.18 4.17
C ILE A 105 -9.19 2.93 2.98
N ARG A 106 -9.40 1.67 2.61
CA ARG A 106 -10.34 1.31 1.54
C ARG A 106 -11.77 1.76 1.86
N GLU A 107 -12.25 1.50 3.08
CA GLU A 107 -13.60 1.89 3.52
C GLU A 107 -13.79 3.42 3.50
N ASP A 108 -12.80 4.18 3.98
CA ASP A 108 -12.82 5.65 3.95
C ASP A 108 -12.77 6.19 2.50
N LEU A 109 -11.95 5.61 1.64
CA LEU A 109 -11.94 5.93 0.21
C LEU A 109 -13.30 5.69 -0.43
N GLN A 110 -13.89 4.50 -0.22
CA GLN A 110 -15.19 4.14 -0.77
C GLN A 110 -16.28 5.12 -0.32
N LEU A 111 -16.30 5.48 0.96
CA LEU A 111 -17.26 6.45 1.50
C LEU A 111 -17.11 7.82 0.84
N ARG A 112 -15.91 8.40 0.84
CA ARG A 112 -15.66 9.73 0.26
C ARG A 112 -15.89 9.77 -1.25
N ILE A 113 -15.61 8.67 -1.95
CA ILE A 113 -15.92 8.54 -3.38
C ILE A 113 -17.45 8.53 -3.59
N SER A 114 -18.20 7.75 -2.79
CA SER A 114 -19.67 7.78 -2.84
C SER A 114 -20.25 9.17 -2.54
N GLU A 115 -19.69 9.90 -1.57
CA GLU A 115 -20.11 11.27 -1.25
C GLU A 115 -19.86 12.23 -2.43
N LEU A 116 -18.78 12.03 -3.18
CA LEU A 116 -18.48 12.83 -4.37
C LEU A 116 -19.44 12.47 -5.53
N ASP A 117 -19.77 11.19 -5.71
CA ASP A 117 -20.76 10.73 -6.69
C ASP A 117 -22.15 11.35 -6.43
N ASP A 118 -22.58 11.34 -5.16
CA ASP A 118 -23.82 12.00 -4.71
C ASP A 118 -23.83 13.52 -4.98
N ASN A 119 -22.64 14.14 -4.99
CA ASN A 119 -22.45 15.56 -5.31
C ASN A 119 -22.21 15.83 -6.81
N GLY A 120 -22.39 14.82 -7.67
CA GLY A 120 -22.29 14.93 -9.12
C GLY A 120 -20.86 14.84 -9.69
N VAL A 121 -19.91 14.37 -8.89
CA VAL A 121 -18.52 14.09 -9.30
C VAL A 121 -18.36 12.60 -9.57
N TYR A 122 -18.49 12.21 -10.85
CA TYR A 122 -18.46 10.82 -11.28
C TYR A 122 -17.04 10.30 -11.53
N PHE A 123 -16.64 9.22 -10.85
CA PHE A 123 -15.38 8.51 -11.07
C PHE A 123 -15.56 7.36 -12.05
N ARG A 124 -15.56 7.64 -13.37
CA ARG A 124 -15.77 6.57 -14.37
C ARG A 124 -14.58 5.61 -14.53
N ASP A 125 -13.37 6.03 -14.20
CA ASP A 125 -12.13 5.28 -14.52
C ASP A 125 -11.35 4.79 -13.30
N LEU A 126 -11.61 5.33 -12.10
CA LEU A 126 -11.21 4.64 -10.88
C LEU A 126 -12.21 3.51 -10.73
N ASN A 127 -11.81 2.28 -11.03
CA ASN A 127 -12.59 1.12 -10.65
C ASN A 127 -12.59 1.09 -9.10
N GLU A 128 -13.54 1.79 -8.48
CA GLU A 128 -13.64 2.08 -7.05
C GLU A 128 -13.56 0.79 -6.20
N GLU A 129 -13.95 -0.32 -6.83
CA GLU A 129 -13.93 -1.66 -6.25
C GLU A 129 -12.56 -2.33 -6.23
N GLN A 130 -11.57 -1.88 -7.01
CA GLN A 130 -10.28 -2.60 -7.12
C GLN A 130 -9.14 -1.94 -6.33
N LEU A 131 -9.25 -0.67 -5.93
CA LEU A 131 -8.18 -0.02 -5.16
C LEU A 131 -7.94 -0.76 -3.86
N LEU A 132 -6.71 -1.24 -3.69
CA LEU A 132 -6.24 -2.05 -2.57
C LEU A 132 -6.90 -3.43 -2.41
N VAL A 133 -7.91 -3.81 -3.21
CA VAL A 133 -8.58 -5.12 -3.04
C VAL A 133 -7.65 -6.26 -3.39
N ASP A 134 -6.97 -6.21 -4.54
CA ASP A 134 -6.02 -7.25 -4.95
C ASP A 134 -4.89 -7.41 -3.92
N LEU A 135 -4.39 -6.28 -3.39
CA LEU A 135 -3.38 -6.26 -2.34
C LEU A 135 -3.91 -6.88 -1.03
N LEU A 136 -5.13 -6.56 -0.63
CA LEU A 136 -5.77 -7.13 0.57
C LEU A 136 -5.99 -8.63 0.43
N GLU A 137 -6.43 -9.10 -0.74
CA GLU A 137 -6.60 -10.53 -1.01
C GLU A 137 -5.27 -11.28 -0.97
N GLU A 138 -4.23 -10.71 -1.58
CA GLU A 138 -2.90 -11.31 -1.55
C GLU A 138 -2.34 -11.40 -0.12
N LEU A 139 -2.51 -10.33 0.68
CA LEU A 139 -2.09 -10.33 2.08
C LEU A 139 -2.86 -11.35 2.92
N ARG A 140 -4.18 -11.48 2.72
CA ARG A 140 -5.00 -12.51 3.38
C ARG A 140 -4.52 -13.90 3.02
N PHE A 141 -4.24 -14.14 1.74
CA PHE A 141 -3.71 -15.41 1.27
C PHE A 141 -2.33 -15.72 1.86
N PHE A 142 -1.43 -14.74 1.91
CA PHE A 142 -0.11 -14.87 2.54
C PHE A 142 -0.22 -15.22 4.04
N SER A 143 -1.12 -14.53 4.75
CA SER A 143 -1.42 -14.80 6.16
C SER A 143 -1.92 -16.25 6.36
N ASN A 144 -2.82 -16.72 5.49
CA ASN A 144 -3.41 -18.05 5.58
C ASN A 144 -2.43 -19.18 5.21
N LYS A 145 -1.46 -18.94 4.33
CA LYS A 145 -0.41 -19.93 4.01
C LYS A 145 0.55 -20.18 5.17
N LYS A 146 0.92 -19.12 5.90
CA LYS A 146 1.82 -19.24 7.07
C LYS A 146 1.14 -19.91 8.27
N THR A 147 -0.19 -19.90 8.36
CA THR A 147 -0.92 -20.64 9.41
C THR A 147 -1.11 -22.11 9.05
N SER A 148 -1.28 -22.47 7.77
CA SER A 148 -1.42 -23.88 7.35
C SER A 148 -0.13 -24.70 7.47
N SER A 149 1.04 -24.06 7.56
CA SER A 149 2.32 -24.75 7.78
C SER A 149 2.58 -25.16 9.24
N PHE A 150 1.67 -24.82 10.17
CA PHE A 150 1.79 -25.17 11.60
C PHE A 150 0.90 -26.34 12.05
N THR A 151 0.12 -26.94 11.16
CA THR A 151 -0.69 -28.13 11.48
C THR A 151 -0.07 -29.41 10.93
N GLU A 152 0.89 -29.98 11.66
CA GLU A 152 0.89 -31.40 12.05
C GLU A 152 2.07 -31.68 13.01
N PRO A 153 1.83 -31.99 14.30
CA PRO A 153 2.84 -32.68 15.09
C PRO A 153 2.83 -34.13 14.62
N HIS A 154 3.87 -34.53 13.89
CA HIS A 154 4.16 -35.94 13.68
C HIS A 154 4.20 -36.64 15.04
N LYS A 155 3.18 -37.45 15.34
CA LYS A 155 3.22 -38.41 16.43
C LYS A 155 4.31 -39.42 16.10
N ILE A 156 5.50 -39.18 16.63
CA ILE A 156 6.55 -40.20 16.70
C ILE A 156 6.00 -41.31 17.59
N LYS A 157 5.62 -42.44 16.99
CA LYS A 157 5.51 -43.70 17.73
C LYS A 157 6.94 -44.15 18.03
N ILE A 158 7.35 -43.93 19.28
CA ILE A 158 8.53 -44.56 19.89
C ILE A 158 8.17 -46.04 20.16
N PRO A 159 9.11 -46.98 19.94
CA PRO A 159 8.84 -48.38 19.58
C PRO A 159 8.05 -49.22 20.58
#